data_AF-A0A969GGD7-F1
#
_entry.id   AF-A0A969GGD7-F1
#
_cell.length_a   1.000
_cell.length_b   1.000
_cell.length_c   1.000
_cell.angle_alpha   90.00
_cell.angle_beta   90.00
_cell.angle_gamma   90.00
#
_symmetry.space_group_name_H-M   'P 1'
#
loop_
_entity.id
_entity.type
_entity.pdbx_description
1 polymer ?
#
loop_
_entity_poly.entity_id
_entity_poly.type
_entity_poly.pdbx_seq_one_letter_code
_entity_poly.pdbx_strand_id
1 'polypeptide(L)'
;IGSIEGSTLTWPQNLEGSVALFGERGSVKIGGSALNRITLWKVAGQLEQEAEILTSQRVDPPSVYGYSHREVIRDFALALQAGKAPGTPGEEARKSLALVLAIYEAARTGQSVSLAETSVSA
;
A
#
# COMPACT_ATOMS: atom_id res chain seq x y z
N ILE A 1 11.39 -3.41 -11.92
CA ILE A 1 12.09 -2.52 -10.95
C ILE A 1 11.05 -1.68 -10.23
N GLY A 2 11.30 -1.27 -8.99
CA GLY A 2 10.42 -0.39 -8.23
C GLY A 2 11.22 0.47 -7.25
N SER A 3 10.64 1.57 -6.80
CA SER A 3 11.21 2.46 -5.80
C SER A 3 10.16 2.77 -4.72
N ILE A 4 10.65 3.11 -3.53
CA ILE A 4 9.85 3.62 -2.42
C ILE A 4 10.48 4.95 -2.02
N GLU A 5 9.67 6.00 -1.98
CA GLU A 5 10.10 7.35 -1.62
C GLU A 5 9.19 7.88 -0.52
N GLY A 6 9.77 8.60 0.42
CA GLY A 6 9.02 9.18 1.54
C GLY A 6 9.78 10.34 2.15
N SER A 7 9.04 11.36 2.55
CA SER A 7 9.55 12.52 3.29
C SER A 7 8.55 12.93 4.36
N THR A 8 9.07 13.26 5.54
CA THR A 8 8.30 13.82 6.66
C THR A 8 8.46 15.34 6.78
N LEU A 9 9.18 15.98 5.86
CA LEU A 9 9.49 17.41 5.87
C LEU A 9 8.85 18.15 4.68
N THR A 10 7.82 17.56 4.10
CA THR A 10 7.09 18.13 2.96
C THR A 10 6.39 19.42 3.37
N TRP A 11 6.68 20.50 2.65
CA TRP A 11 6.09 21.82 2.87
C TRP A 11 4.96 22.12 1.85
N PRO A 12 3.87 22.83 2.22
CA PRO A 12 3.49 23.27 3.57
C PRO A 12 2.69 22.22 4.37
N GLN A 13 2.33 21.12 3.72
CA GLN A 13 1.47 20.08 4.27
C GLN A 13 1.69 18.77 3.49
N ASN A 14 0.97 17.71 3.89
CA ASN A 14 0.96 16.45 3.14
C ASN A 14 0.50 16.70 1.69
N LEU A 15 1.37 16.39 0.73
CA LEU A 15 1.08 16.55 -0.69
C LEU A 15 0.54 15.28 -1.33
N GLU A 16 1.16 14.13 -1.04
CA GLU A 16 0.87 12.90 -1.76
C GLU A 16 1.19 11.66 -0.92
N GLY A 17 0.29 10.68 -1.00
CA GLY A 17 0.61 9.27 -0.79
C GLY A 17 0.14 8.52 -2.04
N SER A 18 1.07 7.89 -2.76
CA SER A 18 0.75 7.23 -4.02
C SER A 18 1.44 5.88 -4.21
N VAL A 19 0.79 5.04 -5.00
CA VAL A 19 1.30 3.76 -5.47
C VAL A 19 1.02 3.69 -6.97
N ALA A 20 2.05 3.38 -7.74
CA ALA A 20 1.95 3.15 -9.17
C ALA A 20 2.43 1.74 -9.51
N LEU A 21 1.65 1.04 -10.33
CA LEU A 21 1.96 -0.28 -10.85
C LEU A 21 1.97 -0.22 -12.38
N PHE A 22 3.05 -0.71 -12.98
CA PHE A 22 3.24 -0.77 -14.42
C PHE A 22 3.55 -2.20 -14.82
N GLY A 23 2.73 -2.76 -15.71
CA GLY A 23 2.86 -4.11 -16.21
C GLY A 23 2.65 -4.18 -17.71
N GLU A 24 2.88 -5.37 -18.27
CA GLU A 24 2.78 -5.62 -19.72
C GLU A 24 1.43 -5.23 -20.33
N ARG A 25 0.34 -5.40 -19.56
CA ARG A 25 -1.04 -5.18 -20.02
C ARG A 25 -1.73 -3.99 -19.37
N GLY A 26 -0.99 -3.18 -18.65
CA GLY A 26 -1.54 -1.94 -18.14
C GLY A 26 -0.76 -1.26 -17.03
N SER A 27 -1.23 -0.06 -16.73
CA SER A 27 -0.63 0.86 -15.79
C SER A 27 -1.71 1.50 -14.93
N VAL A 28 -1.54 1.45 -13.61
CA VAL A 28 -2.48 2.03 -12.65
C VAL A 28 -1.70 2.89 -11.66
N LYS A 29 -2.25 4.05 -11.31
CA LYS A 29 -1.74 4.88 -10.21
C LYS A 29 -2.89 5.29 -9.32
N ILE A 30 -2.71 5.08 -8.03
CA ILE A 30 -3.52 5.66 -6.96
C ILE A 30 -2.67 6.70 -6.26
N GLY A 31 -3.20 7.89 -6.05
CA GLY A 31 -2.59 9.03 -5.38
C GLY A 31 -3.60 9.78 -4.53
N GLY A 32 -3.41 11.10 -4.40
CA GLY A 32 -4.12 11.93 -3.42
C GLY A 32 -3.36 12.01 -2.10
N SER A 33 -3.88 12.76 -1.13
CA SER A 33 -3.21 12.94 0.16
C SER A 33 -3.17 11.67 1.01
N ALA A 34 -4.03 10.68 0.70
CA ALA A 34 -4.15 9.43 1.45
C ALA A 34 -4.57 8.24 0.57
N LEU A 35 -3.96 8.08 -0.62
CA LEU A 35 -4.28 6.97 -1.55
C LEU A 35 -5.77 6.88 -1.92
N ASN A 36 -6.44 8.03 -1.99
CA ASN A 36 -7.89 8.16 -2.13
C ASN A 36 -8.33 8.53 -3.56
N ARG A 37 -7.40 8.58 -4.51
CA ARG A 37 -7.66 8.98 -5.90
C ARG A 37 -6.91 8.09 -6.90
N ILE A 38 -7.60 7.31 -7.72
CA ILE A 38 -7.08 6.76 -8.97
C ILE A 38 -6.76 7.95 -9.89
N THR A 39 -5.49 8.10 -10.22
CA THR A 39 -4.97 9.20 -11.08
C THR A 39 -4.51 8.71 -12.45
N LEU A 40 -4.39 7.39 -12.64
CA LEU A 40 -4.05 6.75 -13.91
C LEU A 40 -4.75 5.40 -14.00
N TRP A 41 -5.42 5.14 -15.12
CA TRP A 41 -6.01 3.84 -15.41
C TRP A 41 -5.87 3.49 -16.90
N LYS A 42 -4.78 2.81 -17.24
CA LYS A 42 -4.48 2.35 -18.60
C LYS A 42 -4.42 0.83 -18.62
N VAL A 43 -5.57 0.17 -18.67
CA VAL A 43 -5.65 -1.30 -18.65
C VAL A 43 -6.18 -1.80 -19.99
N ALA A 44 -5.49 -2.78 -20.58
CA ALA A 44 -5.90 -3.40 -21.84
C ALA A 44 -7.34 -3.93 -21.75
N GLY A 45 -8.18 -3.61 -22.74
CA GLY A 45 -9.61 -3.96 -22.73
C GLY A 45 -10.50 -3.05 -21.89
N GLN A 46 -9.96 -2.02 -21.23
CA GLN A 46 -10.72 -1.07 -20.40
C GLN A 46 -10.40 0.40 -20.72
N LEU A 47 -9.69 0.67 -21.82
CA LEU A 47 -9.27 2.04 -22.17
C LEU A 47 -10.46 2.99 -22.37
N GLU A 48 -11.58 2.49 -22.89
CA GLU A 48 -12.80 3.28 -23.08
C GLU A 48 -13.46 3.70 -21.75
N GLN A 49 -13.21 2.94 -20.68
CA GLN A 49 -13.80 3.18 -19.35
C GLN A 49 -12.93 4.10 -18.48
N GLU A 50 -11.73 4.48 -18.94
CA GLU A 50 -10.78 5.26 -18.14
C GLU A 50 -11.40 6.56 -17.61
N ALA A 51 -12.09 7.32 -18.48
CA ALA A 51 -12.70 8.58 -18.08
C ALA A 51 -13.76 8.40 -16.98
N GLU A 52 -14.56 7.34 -17.05
CA GLU A 52 -15.55 6.99 -16.04
C GLU A 52 -14.86 6.61 -14.72
N ILE A 53 -13.84 5.75 -14.78
CA ILE A 53 -13.09 5.29 -13.60
C ILE A 53 -12.45 6.48 -12.87
N LEU A 54 -11.80 7.38 -13.59
CA LEU A 54 -11.14 8.55 -13.01
C LEU A 54 -12.15 9.51 -12.35
N THR A 55 -13.38 9.62 -12.89
CA THR A 55 -14.43 10.54 -12.39
C THR A 55 -15.40 9.91 -11.39
N SER A 56 -15.37 8.59 -11.22
CA SER A 56 -16.22 7.85 -10.27
C SER A 56 -15.94 8.16 -8.78
N GLN A 57 -14.80 8.79 -8.49
CA GLN A 57 -14.28 8.97 -7.15
C GLN A 57 -14.74 10.29 -6.53
N ARG A 58 -15.92 10.27 -5.92
CA ARG A 58 -16.64 11.50 -5.56
C ARG A 58 -16.52 11.94 -4.10
N VAL A 59 -16.10 11.05 -3.19
CA VAL A 59 -16.17 11.32 -1.74
C VAL A 59 -14.82 11.09 -1.10
N ASP A 60 -14.32 12.09 -0.40
CA ASP A 60 -13.16 11.92 0.46
C ASP A 60 -13.51 11.12 1.70
N PRO A 61 -12.65 10.18 2.12
CA PRO A 61 -12.84 9.49 3.37
C PRO A 61 -12.83 10.51 4.54
N PRO A 62 -13.51 10.22 5.65
CA PRO A 62 -13.60 11.13 6.80
C PRO A 62 -12.24 11.39 7.49
N SER A 63 -11.23 10.58 7.18
CA SER A 63 -9.85 10.74 7.63
C SER A 63 -8.88 10.09 6.64
N VAL A 64 -7.58 10.32 6.82
CA VAL A 64 -6.51 9.65 6.03
C VAL A 64 -6.53 8.12 6.16
N TYR A 65 -7.12 7.58 7.23
CA TYR A 65 -7.28 6.14 7.44
C TYR A 65 -8.64 5.62 6.95
N GLY A 66 -9.52 6.51 6.49
CA GLY A 66 -10.87 6.20 6.05
C GLY A 66 -11.59 5.23 7.00
N TYR A 67 -11.90 4.05 6.48
CA TYR A 67 -12.61 3.00 7.22
C TYR A 67 -11.67 1.87 7.69
N SER A 68 -10.37 1.93 7.36
CA SER A 68 -9.44 0.80 7.45
C SER A 68 -9.32 0.21 8.85
N HIS A 69 -9.17 1.04 9.90
CA HIS A 69 -9.06 0.53 11.27
C HIS A 69 -10.30 -0.25 11.71
N ARG A 70 -11.50 0.27 11.40
CA ARG A 70 -12.76 -0.38 11.75
C ARG A 70 -12.88 -1.72 11.05
N GLU A 71 -12.53 -1.80 9.76
CA GLU A 71 -12.60 -3.05 9.01
C GLU A 71 -11.58 -4.09 9.50
N VAL A 72 -10.36 -3.68 9.84
CA VAL A 72 -9.34 -4.60 10.40
C VAL A 72 -9.78 -5.14 11.77
N ILE A 73 -10.30 -4.29 12.65
CA ILE A 73 -10.80 -4.74 13.97
C ILE A 73 -12.01 -5.66 13.81
N ARG A 74 -12.93 -5.33 12.89
CA ARG A 74 -14.10 -6.16 12.57
C ARG A 74 -13.67 -7.53 12.06
N ASP A 75 -12.75 -7.59 11.10
CA ASP A 75 -12.22 -8.83 10.55
C ASP A 75 -11.63 -9.72 11.65
N PHE A 76 -10.81 -9.13 12.52
CA PHE A 76 -10.23 -9.85 13.65
C PHE A 76 -11.30 -10.41 14.60
N ALA A 77 -12.30 -9.61 14.97
CA ALA A 77 -13.39 -10.06 15.83
C ALA A 77 -14.20 -11.22 15.20
N LEU A 78 -14.48 -11.13 13.90
CA LEU A 78 -15.18 -12.18 13.16
C LEU A 78 -14.33 -13.45 13.03
N ALA A 79 -13.02 -13.32 12.84
CA ALA A 79 -12.09 -14.43 12.78
C ALA A 79 -12.05 -15.21 14.10
N LEU A 80 -12.04 -14.51 15.24
CA LEU A 80 -12.14 -15.12 16.56
C LEU A 80 -13.45 -15.89 16.74
N GLN A 81 -14.59 -15.28 16.37
CA GLN A 81 -15.91 -15.93 16.47
C GLN A 81 -16.02 -17.17 15.60
N ALA A 82 -15.41 -17.14 14.41
CA ALA A 82 -15.43 -18.25 13.46
C ALA A 82 -14.31 -19.28 13.68
N GLY A 83 -13.41 -19.08 14.65
CA GLY A 83 -12.29 -19.99 14.91
C GLY A 83 -11.32 -20.12 13.72
N LYS A 84 -11.14 -19.04 12.94
CA LYS A 84 -10.27 -19.01 11.75
C LYS A 84 -9.20 -17.92 11.87
N ALA A 85 -8.21 -17.94 10.98
CA ALA A 85 -7.23 -16.87 10.89
C ALA A 85 -7.87 -15.56 10.38
N PRO A 86 -7.45 -14.38 10.89
CA PRO A 86 -7.84 -13.09 10.31
C PRO A 86 -7.25 -12.93 8.90
N GLY A 87 -7.77 -11.96 8.14
CA GLY A 87 -7.28 -11.66 6.79
C GLY A 87 -5.82 -11.24 6.73
N THR A 88 -5.28 -10.69 7.84
CA THR A 88 -3.87 -10.35 8.00
C THR A 88 -3.31 -10.99 9.28
N PRO A 89 -2.87 -12.26 9.23
CA PRO A 89 -2.28 -12.93 10.39
C PRO A 89 -0.86 -12.39 10.68
N GLY A 90 -0.34 -12.67 11.88
CA GLY A 90 0.94 -12.13 12.34
C GLY A 90 2.13 -12.58 11.48
N GLU A 91 2.07 -13.78 10.93
CA GLU A 91 3.06 -14.33 10.02
C GLU A 91 3.17 -13.51 8.73
N GLU A 92 2.05 -13.02 8.19
CA GLU A 92 2.04 -12.14 7.02
C GLU A 92 2.63 -10.76 7.35
N ALA A 93 2.38 -10.24 8.55
CA ALA A 93 2.96 -8.97 9.00
C ALA A 93 4.51 -9.01 9.11
N ARG A 94 5.12 -10.19 9.26
CA ARG A 94 6.58 -10.31 9.29
C ARG A 94 7.23 -9.97 7.94
N LYS A 95 6.52 -10.14 6.83
CA LYS A 95 7.06 -9.83 5.49
C LYS A 95 7.31 -8.33 5.32
N SER A 96 6.38 -7.49 5.78
CA SER A 96 6.56 -6.03 5.73
C SER A 96 7.66 -5.58 6.70
N LEU A 97 7.75 -6.18 7.90
CA LEU A 97 8.82 -5.90 8.84
C LEU A 97 10.20 -6.27 8.28
N ALA A 98 10.34 -7.43 7.63
CA ALA A 98 11.59 -7.85 7.01
C ALA A 98 12.06 -6.84 5.94
N LEU A 99 11.13 -6.28 5.14
CA LEU A 99 11.47 -5.24 4.17
C LEU A 99 11.96 -3.96 4.84
N VAL A 100 11.30 -3.49 5.91
CA VAL A 100 11.73 -2.30 6.66
C VAL A 100 13.13 -2.50 7.25
N LEU A 101 13.40 -3.66 7.85
CA LEU A 101 14.71 -3.99 8.39
C LEU A 101 15.78 -4.04 7.31
N ALA A 102 15.47 -4.61 6.14
CA ALA A 102 16.40 -4.62 5.00
C ALA A 102 16.70 -3.21 4.47
N ILE A 103 15.71 -2.31 4.45
CA ILE A 103 15.92 -0.90 4.07
C ILE A 103 16.88 -0.22 5.06
N TYR A 104 16.71 -0.43 6.37
CA TYR A 104 17.60 0.13 7.39
C TYR A 104 19.01 -0.43 7.30
N GLU A 105 19.16 -1.73 7.07
CA GLU A 105 20.46 -2.37 6.90
C GLU A 105 21.18 -1.90 5.63
N ALA A 106 20.45 -1.78 4.51
CA ALA A 106 20.98 -1.23 3.26
C ALA A 106 21.45 0.22 3.45
N ALA A 107 20.69 1.05 4.18
CA ALA A 107 21.07 2.42 4.50
C ALA A 107 22.32 2.49 5.40
N ARG A 108 22.44 1.57 6.36
CA ARG A 108 23.58 1.50 7.29
C ARG A 108 24.88 1.07 6.61
N THR A 109 24.80 0.14 5.67
CA THR A 109 25.96 -0.48 5.02
C THR A 109 26.30 0.10 3.65
N GLY A 110 25.34 0.78 3.02
CA GLY A 110 25.45 1.22 1.62
C GLY A 110 25.44 0.06 0.62
N GLN A 111 25.02 -1.14 1.03
CA GLN A 111 25.00 -2.35 0.20
C GLN A 111 23.56 -2.84 -0.03
N SER A 112 23.38 -3.65 -1.08
CA SER A 112 22.10 -4.34 -1.31
C SER A 112 21.90 -5.44 -0.28
N VAL A 113 20.66 -5.62 0.20
CA VAL A 113 20.29 -6.63 1.21
C VAL A 113 19.25 -7.58 0.62
N SER A 114 19.50 -8.88 0.77
CA SER A 114 18.57 -9.92 0.35
C SER A 114 17.47 -10.13 1.40
N LEU A 115 16.20 -10.09 1.00
CA LEU A 115 15.08 -10.36 1.90
C LEU A 115 15.06 -11.81 2.40
N ALA A 116 15.65 -12.75 1.66
CA ALA A 116 15.76 -14.14 2.09
C ALA A 116 16.66 -14.31 3.32
N GLU A 117 17.60 -13.39 3.54
CA GLU A 117 18.56 -13.40 4.65
C GLU A 117 18.05 -12.62 5.88
N THR A 118 17.00 -11.80 5.70
CA THR A 118 16.45 -10.91 6.75
C THR A 118 15.25 -11.53 7.46
N SER A 119 15.21 -12.86 7.57
CA SER A 119 14.08 -13.55 8.20
C SER A 119 13.96 -13.19 9.68
N VAL A 120 12.81 -12.64 10.08
CA VAL A 120 12.47 -12.39 11.49
C VAL A 120 12.14 -13.74 12.13
N SER A 121 13.10 -14.33 12.86
CA SER A 121 12.91 -15.59 13.56
C SER A 121 11.75 -15.51 14.56
N ALA A 122 11.04 -16.62 14.75
CA ALA A 122 9.93 -16.72 15.69
C ALA A 122 10.36 -16.73 17.15
#